data_AF-A0A2E8DWA7-F1
#
_entry.id   AF-A0A2E8DWA7-F1
#
_cell.length_a   1.000
_cell.length_b   1.000
_cell.length_c   1.000
_cell.angle_alpha   90.00
_cell.angle_beta   90.00
_cell.angle_gamma   90.00
#
_symmetry.space_group_name_H-M   'P 1'
#
loop_
_entity.id
_entity.type
_entity.pdbx_description
1 polymer ?
#
loop_
_entity_poly.entity_id
_entity_poly.type
_entity_poly.pdbx_seq_one_letter_code
_entity_poly.pdbx_strand_id
1 'polypeptide(L)'
;MLEMKIRDLVFLIIGGLLVISGMVLNSVFVSHADAQVNGGTNTYFKNVFCENLAIQDKNGKFRGIFGLNSSGDAILKIFGDNTENTVAYLGENAEGDNEIMFQLNSKNDVRQVSLMIGTDGGRFDSINKLGERVATIGVDKKGDGLVDLRDHHGYRK
;
A
#
# COMPACT_ATOMS: atom_id res chain seq x y z
N MET A 1 -58.54 -8.05 -28.62
CA MET A 1 -57.14 -8.12 -28.15
C MET A 1 -56.41 -7.06 -28.99
N LEU A 2 -56.33 -5.79 -28.61
CA LEU A 2 -55.76 -5.16 -27.42
C LEU A 2 -56.54 -3.87 -27.12
N GLU A 3 -57.09 -3.72 -25.92
CA GLU A 3 -57.17 -2.41 -25.27
C GLU A 3 -56.13 -2.45 -24.15
N MET A 4 -54.90 -2.06 -24.45
CA MET A 4 -53.93 -1.81 -23.37
C MET A 4 -54.43 -0.58 -22.62
N LYS A 5 -54.82 -0.75 -21.36
CA LYS A 5 -55.27 0.37 -20.53
C LYS A 5 -54.10 1.33 -20.34
N ILE A 6 -54.36 2.64 -20.32
CA ILE A 6 -53.35 3.70 -20.12
C ILE A 6 -52.38 3.38 -18.99
N ARG A 7 -52.90 2.79 -17.90
CA ARG A 7 -52.10 2.32 -16.76
C ARG A 7 -51.01 1.31 -17.16
N ASP A 8 -51.33 0.35 -18.01
CA ASP A 8 -50.42 -0.72 -18.42
C ASP A 8 -49.33 -0.16 -19.36
N LEU A 9 -49.67 0.85 -20.18
CA LEU A 9 -48.71 1.62 -20.97
C LEU A 9 -47.76 2.43 -20.07
N VAL A 10 -48.27 3.06 -19.02
CA VAL A 10 -47.47 3.83 -18.06
C VAL A 10 -46.50 2.92 -17.31
N PHE A 11 -46.94 1.74 -16.86
CA PHE A 11 -46.04 0.77 -16.21
C PHE A 11 -44.93 0.27 -17.14
N LEU A 12 -45.23 0.03 -18.41
CA LEU A 12 -44.23 -0.38 -19.40
C LEU A 12 -43.18 0.71 -19.64
N ILE A 13 -43.61 1.97 -19.77
CA ILE A 13 -42.72 3.12 -20.00
C ILE A 13 -41.83 3.37 -18.78
N ILE A 14 -42.40 3.38 -17.57
CA ILE A 14 -41.64 3.59 -16.33
C ILE A 14 -40.66 2.43 -16.10
N GLY A 15 -41.10 1.19 -16.30
CA GLY A 15 -40.23 0.01 -16.19
C GLY A 15 -39.08 0.04 -17.19
N GLY A 16 -39.35 0.39 -18.45
CA GLY A 16 -38.32 0.53 -19.49
C GLY A 16 -37.30 1.63 -19.17
N LEU A 17 -37.76 2.81 -18.72
CA LEU A 17 -36.88 3.90 -18.31
C LEU A 17 -36.02 3.54 -17.10
N LEU A 18 -36.54 2.76 -16.16
CA LEU A 18 -35.81 2.35 -14.96
C LEU A 18 -34.70 1.33 -15.30
N VAL A 19 -34.96 0.40 -16.22
CA VAL A 19 -33.94 -0.53 -16.73
C VAL A 19 -32.84 0.21 -17.48
N ILE A 20 -33.19 1.12 -18.39
CA ILE A 20 -32.24 1.94 -19.13
C ILE A 20 -31.41 2.80 -18.15
N SER A 21 -32.05 3.40 -17.15
CA SER A 21 -31.36 4.18 -16.12
C SER A 21 -30.39 3.30 -15.33
N GLY A 22 -30.77 2.09 -14.92
CA GLY A 22 -29.88 1.17 -14.22
C GLY A 22 -28.64 0.78 -15.05
N MET A 23 -28.82 0.54 -16.34
CA MET A 23 -27.71 0.24 -17.26
C MET A 23 -26.79 1.46 -17.45
N VAL A 24 -27.36 2.66 -17.61
CA VAL A 24 -26.60 3.91 -17.74
C VAL A 24 -25.85 4.24 -16.45
N LEU A 25 -26.51 4.13 -15.29
CA LEU A 25 -25.85 4.30 -13.99
C LEU A 25 -24.66 3.35 -13.86
N ASN A 26 -24.83 2.06 -14.16
CA ASN A 26 -23.72 1.10 -14.09
C ASN A 26 -22.55 1.49 -15.00
N SER A 27 -22.80 2.06 -16.18
CA SER A 27 -21.75 2.55 -17.09
C SER A 27 -21.07 3.84 -16.63
N VAL A 28 -21.77 4.71 -15.89
CA VAL A 28 -21.23 5.99 -15.37
C VAL A 28 -20.47 5.78 -14.06
N PHE A 29 -20.87 4.80 -13.24
CA PHE A 29 -20.25 4.51 -11.94
C PHE A 29 -19.03 3.56 -12.03
N VAL A 30 -18.80 2.92 -13.18
CA VAL A 30 -17.65 2.03 -13.38
C VAL A 30 -16.56 2.76 -14.19
N SER A 31 -15.68 3.48 -13.50
CA SER A 31 -14.58 4.24 -14.12
C SER A 31 -13.31 3.39 -14.27
N HIS A 32 -13.34 2.36 -15.11
CA HIS A 32 -12.10 1.75 -15.59
C HIS A 32 -11.56 2.63 -16.73
N ALA A 33 -10.67 3.56 -16.38
CA ALA A 33 -9.93 4.31 -17.38
C ALA A 33 -8.77 3.43 -17.87
N ASP A 34 -8.95 2.81 -19.03
CA ASP A 34 -7.84 2.16 -19.73
C ASP A 34 -6.95 3.24 -20.33
N ALA A 35 -5.80 3.46 -19.70
CA ALA A 35 -4.82 4.43 -20.16
C ALA A 35 -3.90 3.86 -21.27
N GLN A 36 -4.09 2.61 -21.67
CA GLN A 36 -3.33 1.93 -22.71
C GLN A 36 -4.02 2.08 -24.07
N VAL A 37 -4.02 3.29 -24.61
CA VAL A 37 -4.54 3.53 -25.96
C VAL A 37 -3.55 2.99 -27.00
N ASN A 38 -3.98 2.00 -27.79
CA ASN A 38 -3.28 1.48 -28.99
C ASN A 38 -1.88 0.87 -28.78
N GLY A 39 -1.65 0.13 -27.69
CA GLY A 39 -0.39 -0.61 -27.52
C GLY A 39 0.85 0.28 -27.37
N GLY A 40 0.66 1.56 -27.02
CA GLY A 40 1.75 2.47 -26.67
C GLY A 40 2.55 1.94 -25.49
N THR A 41 3.87 2.05 -25.58
CA THR A 41 4.79 1.45 -24.59
C THR A 41 4.87 2.24 -23.29
N ASN A 42 4.45 3.52 -23.27
CA ASN A 42 4.51 4.41 -22.11
C ASN A 42 3.27 5.31 -22.03
N THR A 43 2.70 5.47 -20.84
CA THR A 43 1.67 6.47 -20.55
C THR A 43 2.27 7.54 -19.63
N TYR A 44 2.12 8.81 -20.01
CA TYR A 44 2.62 9.94 -19.22
C TYR A 44 1.48 10.59 -18.45
N PHE A 45 1.59 10.61 -17.13
CA PHE A 45 0.69 11.34 -16.25
C PHE A 45 1.38 12.60 -15.74
N LYS A 46 0.71 13.75 -15.82
CA LYS A 46 1.24 15.00 -15.23
C LYS A 46 1.12 14.97 -13.72
N ASN A 47 -0.12 14.99 -13.23
CA ASN A 47 -0.45 14.85 -11.82
C ASN A 47 -1.45 13.70 -11.69
N VAL A 48 -1.26 12.84 -10.69
CA VAL A 48 -2.20 11.78 -10.33
C VAL A 48 -2.75 12.13 -8.95
N PHE A 49 -4.07 12.32 -8.85
CA PHE A 49 -4.77 12.56 -7.59
C PHE A 49 -5.55 11.29 -7.24
N CYS A 50 -5.09 10.57 -6.23
CA CYS A 50 -5.70 9.33 -5.77
C CYS A 50 -5.33 9.09 -4.30
N GLU A 51 -6.15 8.33 -3.58
CA GLU A 51 -5.81 7.86 -2.23
C GLU A 51 -4.71 6.80 -2.27
N ASN A 52 -4.75 5.91 -3.28
CA ASN A 52 -3.84 4.78 -3.40
C ASN A 52 -3.47 4.51 -4.85
N LEU A 53 -2.18 4.61 -5.17
CA LEU A 53 -1.59 4.07 -6.38
C LEU A 53 -1.13 2.64 -6.11
N ALA A 54 -1.92 1.67 -6.53
CA ALA A 54 -1.63 0.24 -6.34
C ALA A 54 -1.00 -0.39 -7.59
N ILE A 55 0.04 -1.20 -7.37
CA ILE A 55 0.69 -1.99 -8.42
C ILE A 55 0.26 -3.44 -8.24
N GLN A 56 -0.27 -4.03 -9.31
CA GLN A 56 -0.73 -5.41 -9.34
C GLN A 56 -0.04 -6.15 -10.50
N ASP A 57 0.28 -7.42 -10.33
CA ASP A 57 0.81 -8.25 -11.42
C ASP A 57 -0.32 -8.83 -12.30
N LYS A 58 0.06 -9.47 -13.41
CA LYS A 58 -0.86 -10.05 -14.40
C LYS A 58 -1.84 -11.08 -13.84
N ASN A 59 -1.57 -11.64 -12.67
CA ASN A 59 -2.42 -12.64 -12.03
C ASN A 59 -3.36 -12.01 -10.99
N GLY A 60 -3.42 -10.67 -10.91
CA GLY A 60 -4.25 -9.98 -9.94
C GLY A 60 -3.61 -9.82 -8.56
N LYS A 61 -2.32 -10.13 -8.40
CA LYS A 61 -1.66 -10.08 -7.10
C LYS A 61 -1.00 -8.72 -6.85
N PHE A 62 -1.30 -8.08 -5.72
CA PHE A 62 -0.67 -6.81 -5.32
C PHE A 62 0.84 -6.96 -5.09
N ARG A 63 1.60 -6.00 -5.61
CA ARG A 63 3.08 -5.94 -5.56
C ARG A 63 3.59 -4.72 -4.85
N GLY A 64 2.81 -3.65 -4.82
CA GLY A 64 3.11 -2.49 -4.00
C GLY A 64 1.97 -1.49 -3.98
N ILE A 65 2.09 -0.53 -3.08
CA ILE A 65 1.15 0.57 -2.93
C ILE A 65 1.92 1.82 -2.52
N PHE A 66 1.61 2.94 -3.18
CA PHE A 66 1.97 4.27 -2.70
C PHE A 66 0.66 5.01 -2.43
N GLY A 67 0.39 5.36 -1.18
CA GLY A 67 -0.91 5.90 -0.82
C GLY A 67 -1.04 6.18 0.67
N LEU A 68 -2.26 6.09 1.19
CA LEU A 68 -2.57 6.41 2.58
C LEU A 68 -2.85 5.14 3.39
N ASN A 69 -2.39 5.11 4.65
CA ASN A 69 -2.76 4.09 5.61
C ASN A 69 -4.19 4.34 6.16
N SER A 70 -4.66 3.50 7.09
CA SER A 70 -5.98 3.65 7.72
C SER A 70 -6.14 4.93 8.56
N SER A 71 -5.03 5.52 8.99
CA SER A 71 -4.99 6.78 9.74
C SER A 71 -4.96 8.01 8.81
N GLY A 72 -4.75 7.82 7.50
CA GLY A 72 -4.61 8.88 6.51
C GLY A 72 -3.17 9.32 6.24
N ASP A 73 -2.17 8.63 6.80
CA ASP A 73 -0.76 8.97 6.64
C ASP A 73 -0.15 8.31 5.41
N ALA A 74 0.80 9.02 4.78
CA ALA A 74 1.44 8.56 3.57
C ALA A 74 2.36 7.34 3.82
N ILE A 75 2.18 6.31 2.99
CA ILE A 75 2.95 5.07 3.03
C ILE A 75 3.38 4.63 1.63
N LEU A 76 4.56 4.02 1.56
CA LEU A 76 5.01 3.22 0.44
C LEU A 76 5.27 1.80 0.96
N LYS A 77 4.52 0.81 0.45
CA LYS A 77 4.73 -0.60 0.77
C LYS A 77 5.02 -1.40 -0.49
N ILE A 78 5.99 -2.30 -0.41
CA ILE A 78 6.27 -3.31 -1.44
C ILE A 78 6.00 -4.68 -0.84
N PHE A 79 5.21 -5.48 -1.52
CA PHE A 79 4.82 -6.82 -1.09
C PHE A 79 5.74 -7.89 -1.67
N GLY A 80 5.93 -8.95 -0.90
CA GLY A 80 6.69 -10.14 -1.28
C GLY A 80 5.88 -11.11 -2.13
N ASP A 81 6.32 -12.37 -2.11
CA ASP A 81 5.68 -13.43 -2.88
C ASP A 81 4.32 -13.87 -2.29
N ASN A 82 4.07 -13.54 -1.03
CA ASN A 82 2.75 -13.57 -0.41
C ASN A 82 2.38 -12.11 -0.10
N THR A 83 1.17 -11.65 -0.44
CA THR A 83 0.73 -10.25 -0.25
C THR A 83 0.72 -9.80 1.20
N GLU A 84 0.77 -10.75 2.13
CA GLU A 84 0.86 -10.51 3.57
C GLU A 84 2.26 -10.06 4.00
N ASN A 85 3.31 -10.48 3.28
CA ASN A 85 4.69 -10.16 3.63
C ASN A 85 5.12 -8.84 2.98
N THR A 86 5.36 -7.81 3.78
CA THR A 86 5.94 -6.54 3.29
C THR A 86 7.46 -6.66 3.26
N VAL A 87 8.06 -6.50 2.07
CA VAL A 87 9.51 -6.60 1.86
C VAL A 87 10.22 -5.26 1.92
N ALA A 88 9.48 -4.18 1.67
CA ALA A 88 9.95 -2.81 1.89
C ALA A 88 8.80 -1.94 2.36
N TYR A 89 9.07 -1.09 3.34
CA TYR A 89 8.11 -0.17 3.94
C TYR A 89 8.78 1.18 4.13
N LEU A 90 8.11 2.26 3.73
CA LEU A 90 8.43 3.63 4.11
C LEU A 90 7.14 4.30 4.56
N GLY A 91 7.13 4.84 5.78
CA GLY A 91 5.96 5.52 6.32
C GLY A 91 6.03 5.62 7.83
N GLU A 92 4.90 5.88 8.45
CA GLU A 92 4.78 5.98 9.90
C GLU A 92 5.19 4.67 10.61
N ASN A 93 5.94 4.81 11.70
CA ASN A 93 6.26 3.74 12.62
C ASN A 93 5.15 3.59 13.66
N ALA A 94 4.09 2.87 13.30
CA ALA A 94 2.90 2.70 14.15
C ALA A 94 3.16 1.94 15.48
N GLU A 95 4.27 1.23 15.60
CA GLU A 95 4.69 0.56 16.85
C GLU A 95 5.61 1.44 17.72
N GLY A 96 5.89 2.68 17.28
CA GLY A 96 6.79 3.62 17.95
C GLY A 96 6.18 5.01 18.13
N ASP A 97 7.01 6.04 17.97
CA ASP A 97 6.70 7.43 18.33
C ASP A 97 5.92 8.20 17.25
N ASN A 98 5.19 7.49 16.37
CA ASN A 98 4.53 8.02 15.16
C ASN A 98 5.48 8.74 14.17
N GLU A 99 6.77 8.46 14.27
CA GLU A 99 7.81 9.01 13.40
C GLU A 99 8.02 8.16 12.15
N ILE A 100 8.83 8.64 11.21
CA ILE A 100 9.07 7.95 9.94
C ILE A 100 10.04 6.77 10.11
N MET A 101 9.69 5.64 9.50
CA MET A 101 10.53 4.46 9.35
C MET A 101 10.67 4.06 7.87
N PHE A 102 11.90 3.70 7.49
CA PHE A 102 12.21 2.93 6.30
C PHE A 102 12.72 1.55 6.69
N GLN A 103 12.05 0.49 6.25
CA GLN A 103 12.35 -0.89 6.64
C GLN A 103 12.42 -1.79 5.41
N LEU A 104 13.43 -2.66 5.38
CA LEU A 104 13.59 -3.74 4.41
C LEU A 104 13.54 -5.08 5.13
N ASN A 105 12.66 -5.97 4.70
CA ASN A 105 12.51 -7.31 5.25
C ASN A 105 12.95 -8.36 4.23
N SER A 106 13.60 -9.41 4.71
CA SER A 106 13.87 -10.60 3.91
C SER A 106 12.57 -11.27 3.49
N LYS A 107 12.56 -11.79 2.26
CA LYS A 107 11.41 -12.52 1.71
C LYS A 107 11.13 -13.84 2.41
N ASN A 108 12.16 -14.44 3.00
CA ASN A 108 12.19 -15.87 3.32
C ASN A 108 12.44 -16.15 4.80
N ASP A 109 12.81 -15.14 5.59
CA ASP A 109 13.18 -15.30 6.99
C ASP A 109 13.13 -13.95 7.73
N VAL A 110 13.58 -13.94 8.99
CA VAL A 110 13.46 -12.81 9.93
C VAL A 110 14.51 -11.70 9.74
N ARG A 111 15.37 -11.79 8.73
CA ARG A 111 16.39 -10.74 8.51
C ARG A 111 15.73 -9.42 8.15
N GLN A 112 16.20 -8.35 8.76
CA GLN A 112 15.66 -7.01 8.57
C GLN A 112 16.78 -5.97 8.64
N VAL A 113 16.61 -4.88 7.90
CA VAL A 113 17.37 -3.65 8.07
C VAL A 113 16.38 -2.49 8.12
N SER A 114 16.56 -1.58 9.08
CA SER A 114 15.68 -0.43 9.23
C SER A 114 16.44 0.85 9.55
N LEU A 115 15.93 1.95 9.02
CA LEU A 115 16.24 3.32 9.39
C LEU A 115 14.98 3.93 10.00
N MET A 116 15.10 4.54 11.18
CA MET A 116 13.97 5.07 11.93
C MET A 116 14.35 6.41 12.52
N ILE A 117 13.38 7.30 12.65
CA ILE A 117 13.45 8.44 13.56
C ILE A 117 12.68 8.03 14.83
N GLY A 118 13.25 8.30 15.99
CA GLY A 118 12.57 8.14 17.28
C GLY A 118 12.79 9.36 18.16
N THR A 119 12.28 9.30 19.38
CA THR A 119 12.29 10.41 20.36
C THR A 119 13.65 11.11 20.47
N ASP A 120 14.73 10.34 20.58
CA ASP A 120 16.08 10.87 20.83
C ASP A 120 16.89 11.12 19.54
N GLY A 121 16.34 10.78 18.36
CA GLY A 121 16.97 11.02 17.05
C GLY A 121 16.91 9.85 16.08
N GLY A 122 17.79 9.89 15.08
CA GLY A 122 17.88 8.87 14.03
C GLY A 122 18.54 7.58 14.50
N ARG A 123 18.05 6.45 13.98
CA ARG A 123 18.52 5.11 14.31
C ARG A 123 18.60 4.20 13.09
N PHE A 124 19.66 3.42 13.01
CA PHE A 124 19.83 2.29 12.12
C PHE A 124 19.84 1.00 12.95
N ASP A 125 19.12 -0.03 12.51
CA ASP A 125 19.18 -1.37 13.07
C ASP A 125 19.36 -2.43 11.97
N SER A 126 20.13 -3.47 12.27
CA SER A 126 20.26 -4.66 11.45
C SER A 126 19.98 -5.92 12.29
N ILE A 127 19.05 -6.74 11.79
CA ILE A 127 18.63 -8.00 12.39
C ILE A 127 19.07 -9.15 11.49
N ASN A 128 19.73 -10.14 12.08
CA ASN A 128 20.27 -11.29 11.36
C ASN A 128 19.23 -12.43 11.20
N LYS A 129 19.67 -13.57 10.68
CA LYS A 129 18.81 -14.72 10.38
C LYS A 129 18.30 -15.46 11.63
N LEU A 130 18.92 -15.24 12.79
CA LEU A 130 18.46 -15.76 14.07
C LEU A 130 17.44 -14.83 14.75
N GLY A 131 17.15 -13.66 14.17
CA GLY A 131 16.32 -12.63 14.80
C GLY A 131 17.10 -11.74 15.76
N GLU A 132 18.42 -11.89 15.81
CA GLU A 132 19.28 -11.13 16.71
C GLU A 132 19.71 -9.81 16.08
N ARG A 133 19.69 -8.75 16.88
CA ARG A 133 20.19 -7.44 16.46
C ARG A 133 21.72 -7.43 16.49
N VAL A 134 22.33 -7.28 15.32
CA VAL A 134 23.79 -7.37 15.14
C VAL A 134 24.49 -6.03 14.98
N ALA A 135 23.75 -5.00 14.56
CA ALA A 135 24.27 -3.64 14.46
C ALA A 135 23.17 -2.63 14.82
N THR A 136 23.54 -1.65 15.65
CA THR A 136 22.74 -0.46 15.93
C THR A 136 23.63 0.77 15.87
N ILE A 137 23.17 1.82 15.19
CA ILE A 137 23.78 3.14 15.21
C ILE A 137 22.66 4.14 15.51
N GLY A 138 22.85 5.04 16.46
CA GLY A 138 21.83 6.03 16.78
C GLY A 138 22.11 6.76 18.08
N VAL A 139 21.05 7.05 18.84
CA VAL A 139 21.12 7.70 20.14
C VAL A 139 20.62 6.73 21.20
N ASP A 140 21.33 6.63 22.33
CA ASP A 140 20.93 5.80 23.46
C ASP A 140 19.92 6.50 24.37
N LYS A 141 19.41 5.78 25.37
CA LYS A 141 18.40 6.30 26.31
C LYS A 141 18.89 7.44 27.22
N LYS A 142 20.19 7.76 27.20
CA LYS A 142 20.78 8.88 27.94
C LYS A 142 20.99 10.09 27.03
N GLY A 143 20.70 9.97 25.73
CA GLY A 143 20.96 11.01 24.74
C GLY A 143 22.38 10.96 24.15
N ASP A 144 23.17 9.93 24.47
CA ASP A 144 24.54 9.79 23.96
C ASP A 144 24.55 9.08 22.60
N GLY A 145 25.57 9.36 21.78
CA GLY A 145 25.78 8.64 20.53
C GLY A 145 26.09 7.15 20.77
N LEU A 146 25.39 6.27 20.05
CA LEU A 146 25.50 4.82 20.16
C LEU A 146 26.03 4.19 18.87
N VAL A 147 27.03 3.33 19.02
CA VAL A 147 27.40 2.30 18.04
C VAL A 147 27.52 0.98 18.79
N ASP A 148 26.56 0.07 18.57
CA ASP A 148 26.54 -1.28 19.17
C ASP A 148 26.74 -2.31 18.04
N LEU A 149 27.83 -3.07 18.12
CA LEU A 149 28.16 -4.14 17.18
C LEU A 149 28.22 -5.46 17.94
N ARG A 150 27.50 -6.45 17.42
CA ARG A 150 27.39 -7.78 18.05
C ARG A 150 27.80 -8.88 17.10
N ASP A 151 28.14 -10.03 17.65
CA ASP A 151 28.40 -11.23 16.87
C ASP A 151 27.10 -11.80 16.28
N HIS A 152 27.20 -12.89 15.51
CA HIS A 152 26.05 -13.50 14.86
C HIS A 152 25.03 -14.13 15.83
N HIS A 153 25.35 -14.26 17.12
CA HIS A 153 24.41 -14.71 18.15
C HIS A 153 23.82 -13.55 18.94
N GLY A 154 24.14 -12.30 18.59
CA GLY A 154 23.64 -11.12 19.31
C GLY A 154 24.43 -10.80 20.58
N TYR A 155 25.62 -11.38 20.78
CA TYR A 155 26.50 -11.05 21.90
C TYR A 155 27.43 -9.89 21.55
N ARG A 156 27.63 -8.98 22.50
CA ARG A 156 28.57 -7.87 22.33
C ARG A 156 29.99 -8.40 22.15
N LYS A 157 30.70 -7.82 21.19
CA LYS A 157 32.15 -7.97 21.08
C LYS A 157 32.87 -7.03 22.04
#